data_AF-A0AAE1DR76-F1
#
_entry.id   AF-A0AAE1DR76-F1
#
_cell.length_a   1.000
_cell.length_b   1.000
_cell.length_c   1.000
_cell.angle_alpha   90.00
_cell.angle_beta   90.00
_cell.angle_gamma   90.00
#
_symmetry.space_group_name_H-M   'P 1'
#
loop_
_entity.id
_entity.type
_entity.pdbx_description
1 polymer ?
#
loop_
_entity_poly.entity_id
_entity_poly.type
_entity_poly.pdbx_seq_one_letter_code
_entity_poly.pdbx_strand_id
1 'polypeptide(L)'
;MEIDEDFSADAMKLVLNDDESEASLTDLESDHDILAIPSHYCRKQLSYEGRRFIFEGRSQRQLHSNYTQSCEEKGIRAVGWKYFNGAFHRLNLSVFIPKMDQCDVCVGFTHGNISQTVFEHYTAKKSAAQEMKADDKMTAEDISVWTMDLESVLMCPKTKSSAMYYRTKLLVHNMMYFNLKTKEG
;
A
#
# COMPACT_ATOMS: atom_id res chain seq x y z
N MET A 1 42.03 -0.15 -13.47
CA MET A 1 41.10 -1.01 -14.21
C MET A 1 39.71 -0.66 -13.70
N GLU A 2 39.26 0.50 -14.13
CA GLU A 2 37.95 1.07 -13.81
C GLU A 2 36.96 0.38 -14.73
N ILE A 3 35.98 -0.30 -14.14
CA ILE A 3 34.86 -0.89 -14.89
C ILE A 3 33.72 0.10 -14.67
N ASP A 4 33.40 0.82 -15.74
CA ASP A 4 32.53 2.00 -15.75
C ASP A 4 31.17 1.77 -15.08
N GLU A 5 30.81 2.67 -14.17
CA GLU A 5 29.53 2.69 -13.44
C GLU A 5 28.31 2.85 -14.37
N ASP A 6 28.52 3.34 -15.60
CA ASP A 6 27.52 3.45 -16.65
C ASP A 6 27.10 2.09 -17.23
N PHE A 7 27.98 1.08 -17.18
CA PHE A 7 27.69 -0.26 -17.70
C PHE A 7 26.60 -0.98 -16.89
N SER A 8 26.42 -0.63 -15.60
CA SER A 8 25.37 -1.22 -14.76
C SER A 8 23.99 -0.59 -15.00
N ALA A 9 23.92 0.66 -15.43
CA ALA A 9 22.68 1.30 -15.85
C ALA A 9 22.33 0.87 -17.29
N ASP A 10 23.34 0.75 -18.15
CA ASP A 10 23.17 0.29 -19.53
C ASP A 10 22.87 -1.20 -19.61
N ALA A 11 23.39 -2.08 -18.74
CA ALA A 11 22.97 -3.48 -18.69
C ALA A 11 21.49 -3.66 -18.26
N MET A 12 20.96 -2.72 -17.47
CA MET A 12 19.54 -2.69 -17.12
C MET A 12 18.70 -2.08 -18.25
N LYS A 13 19.29 -1.24 -19.13
CA LYS A 13 18.67 -0.75 -20.40
C LYS A 13 18.78 -1.74 -21.56
N LEU A 14 19.78 -2.61 -21.61
CA LEU A 14 20.01 -3.57 -22.70
C LEU A 14 19.08 -4.79 -22.61
N VAL A 15 18.51 -5.05 -21.43
CA VAL A 15 17.36 -5.95 -21.23
C VAL A 15 16.04 -5.26 -21.66
N LEU A 16 16.05 -3.94 -21.85
CA LEU A 16 14.87 -3.09 -22.12
C LEU A 16 14.81 -2.52 -23.55
N ASN A 17 15.82 -2.70 -24.39
CA ASN A 17 15.83 -2.18 -25.77
C ASN A 17 16.46 -3.20 -26.73
N ASP A 18 15.64 -4.06 -27.32
CA ASP A 18 15.85 -4.56 -28.68
C ASP A 18 14.60 -4.15 -29.48
N ASP A 19 14.56 -2.88 -29.88
CA ASP A 19 14.11 -2.43 -31.19
C ASP A 19 14.08 -0.89 -31.20
N GLU A 20 14.66 -0.29 -32.23
CA GLU A 20 14.57 1.15 -32.48
C GLU A 20 13.10 1.56 -32.71
N SER A 21 12.41 1.92 -31.63
CA SER A 21 11.28 2.84 -31.63
C SER A 21 11.04 3.29 -30.19
N GLU A 22 10.70 4.56 -30.01
CA GLU A 22 10.48 5.21 -28.71
C GLU A 22 9.56 4.39 -27.77
N ALA A 23 10.13 3.52 -26.95
CA ALA A 23 9.43 2.81 -25.89
C ALA A 23 9.74 3.48 -24.54
N SER A 24 8.87 4.41 -24.20
CA SER A 24 8.97 5.35 -23.11
C SER A 24 8.76 4.71 -21.74
N LEU A 25 9.76 4.13 -21.05
CA LEU A 25 9.63 3.76 -19.63
C LEU A 25 8.41 2.84 -19.28
N THR A 26 7.79 2.25 -20.31
CA THR A 26 6.52 1.52 -20.31
C THR A 26 6.74 0.00 -20.29
N ASP A 27 7.98 -0.47 -20.39
CA ASP A 27 8.25 -1.92 -20.48
C ASP A 27 8.49 -2.60 -19.13
N LEU A 28 8.48 -1.82 -18.04
CA LEU A 28 8.17 -2.34 -16.69
C LEU A 28 6.65 -2.34 -16.40
N GLU A 29 5.84 -1.83 -17.33
CA GLU A 29 4.37 -1.87 -17.30
C GLU A 29 3.80 -2.95 -18.23
N SER A 30 4.62 -3.51 -19.16
CA SER A 30 4.20 -4.53 -20.13
C SER A 30 4.34 -5.98 -19.65
N ASP A 31 5.19 -6.26 -18.64
CA ASP A 31 5.16 -7.52 -17.89
C ASP A 31 4.03 -7.44 -16.84
N HIS A 32 2.87 -7.87 -17.30
CA HIS A 32 1.54 -8.08 -16.72
C HIS A 32 1.38 -8.30 -15.18
N ASP A 33 2.05 -7.56 -14.29
CA ASP A 33 1.95 -7.76 -12.83
C ASP A 33 2.49 -6.65 -11.91
N ILE A 34 3.03 -5.53 -12.41
CA ILE A 34 3.40 -4.39 -11.53
C ILE A 34 2.21 -3.44 -11.42
N LEU A 35 1.13 -3.91 -10.81
CA LEU A 35 -0.03 -3.09 -10.47
C LEU A 35 0.38 -2.06 -9.42
N ALA A 36 0.72 -0.85 -9.88
CA ALA A 36 0.90 0.29 -9.02
C ALA A 36 -0.40 0.54 -8.25
N ILE A 37 -0.34 0.43 -6.93
CA ILE A 37 -1.53 0.61 -6.11
C ILE A 37 -1.98 2.07 -6.20
N PRO A 38 -3.27 2.32 -6.45
CA PRO A 38 -3.77 3.68 -6.52
C PRO A 38 -3.55 4.39 -5.18
N SER A 39 -3.10 5.65 -5.25
CA SER A 39 -2.62 6.45 -4.11
C SER A 39 -3.62 6.56 -2.95
N HIS A 40 -4.91 6.28 -3.16
CA HIS A 40 -5.95 6.33 -2.15
C HIS A 40 -5.84 5.23 -1.06
N TYR A 41 -5.05 4.18 -1.28
CA TYR A 41 -4.68 3.22 -0.22
C TYR A 41 -3.47 3.69 0.61
N CYS A 42 -2.76 4.72 0.15
CA CYS A 42 -1.64 5.30 0.88
C CYS A 42 -2.15 6.47 1.73
N ARG A 43 -1.81 6.49 3.03
CA ARG A 43 -2.07 7.66 3.87
C ARG A 43 -1.34 8.85 3.25
N LYS A 44 -2.01 10.00 3.12
CA LYS A 44 -1.39 11.26 2.67
C LYS A 44 -0.33 11.69 3.68
N GLN A 45 0.88 11.19 3.50
CA GLN A 45 2.07 11.50 4.29
C GLN A 45 3.16 11.93 3.31
N LEU A 46 3.92 12.97 3.67
CA LEU A 46 5.02 13.49 2.86
C LEU A 46 6.02 12.40 2.45
N SER A 47 6.22 11.40 3.32
CA SER A 47 7.11 10.28 3.02
C SER A 47 6.62 9.36 1.89
N TYR A 48 5.33 9.39 1.51
CA TYR A 48 4.73 8.56 0.46
C TYR A 48 4.61 9.31 -0.87
N GLU A 49 4.89 10.61 -0.89
CA GLU A 49 4.81 11.45 -2.07
C GLU A 49 5.90 11.04 -3.08
N GLY A 50 5.51 10.73 -4.31
CA GLY A 50 6.41 10.27 -5.37
C GLY A 50 6.93 8.84 -5.23
N ARG A 51 6.50 8.05 -4.22
CA ARG A 51 6.83 6.62 -4.15
C ARG A 51 5.93 5.79 -5.05
N ARG A 52 6.54 4.82 -5.75
CA ARG A 52 5.82 3.81 -6.53
C ARG A 52 5.74 2.52 -5.71
N PHE A 53 4.51 2.09 -5.42
CA PHE A 53 4.25 0.90 -4.61
C PHE A 53 3.96 -0.31 -5.48
N ILE A 54 4.77 -1.36 -5.30
CA ILE A 54 4.60 -2.65 -5.96
C ILE A 54 3.60 -3.48 -5.14
N PHE A 55 2.68 -4.16 -5.82
CA PHE A 55 1.56 -4.89 -5.22
C PHE A 55 1.97 -5.97 -4.20
N GLU A 56 0.99 -6.34 -3.36
CA GLU A 56 1.12 -7.21 -2.19
C GLU A 56 1.73 -8.58 -2.53
N GLY A 57 2.56 -9.09 -1.61
CA GLY A 57 3.05 -10.47 -1.65
C GLY A 57 4.44 -10.67 -2.25
N ARG A 58 5.08 -9.65 -2.82
CA ARG A 58 6.45 -9.74 -3.34
C ARG A 58 7.43 -9.00 -2.45
N SER A 59 8.14 -9.72 -1.58
CA SER A 59 9.31 -9.16 -0.90
C SER A 59 10.36 -8.71 -1.91
N GLN A 60 11.21 -7.72 -1.55
CA GLN A 60 12.30 -7.29 -2.45
C GLN A 60 13.20 -8.45 -2.89
N ARG A 61 13.38 -9.46 -2.02
CA ARG A 61 14.12 -10.69 -2.36
C ARG A 61 13.41 -11.54 -3.42
N GLN A 62 12.09 -11.70 -3.33
CA GLN A 62 11.31 -12.39 -4.37
C GLN A 62 11.35 -11.62 -5.69
N LEU A 63 11.32 -10.28 -5.65
CA LEU A 63 11.48 -9.46 -6.86
C LEU A 63 12.83 -9.71 -7.54
N HIS A 64 13.92 -9.77 -6.76
CA HIS A 64 15.24 -10.08 -7.31
C HIS A 64 15.34 -11.51 -7.84
N SER A 65 14.70 -12.47 -7.18
CA SER A 65 14.62 -13.86 -7.65
C SER A 65 13.91 -13.96 -9.00
N ASN A 66 12.74 -13.31 -9.14
CA ASN A 66 11.98 -13.30 -10.38
C ASN A 66 12.75 -12.58 -11.50
N TYR A 67 13.38 -11.45 -11.19
CA TYR A 67 14.25 -10.74 -12.13
C TYR A 67 15.40 -11.62 -12.63
N THR A 68 16.04 -12.37 -11.73
CA THR A 68 17.14 -13.28 -12.09
C THR A 68 16.65 -14.38 -13.03
N GLN A 69 15.48 -14.97 -12.73
CA GLN A 69 14.85 -15.97 -13.58
C GLN A 69 14.51 -15.40 -14.98
N SER A 70 13.91 -14.22 -15.06
CA SER A 70 13.61 -13.57 -16.35
C SER A 70 14.87 -13.23 -17.15
N CYS A 71 15.98 -12.92 -16.47
CA CYS A 71 17.26 -12.71 -17.13
C CYS A 71 17.83 -14.03 -17.69
N GLU A 72 17.71 -15.14 -16.96
CA GLU A 72 18.11 -16.47 -17.42
C GLU A 72 17.31 -16.91 -18.64
N GLU A 73 15.98 -16.68 -18.63
CA GLU A 73 15.09 -16.98 -19.76
C GLU A 73 15.43 -16.16 -21.01
N LYS A 74 15.87 -14.91 -20.83
CA LYS A 74 16.31 -14.01 -21.91
C LYS A 74 17.79 -14.20 -22.29
N GLY A 75 18.53 -15.08 -21.59
CA GLY A 75 19.96 -15.32 -21.84
C GLY A 75 20.88 -14.19 -21.40
N ILE A 76 20.42 -13.28 -20.55
CA ILE A 76 21.15 -12.09 -20.09
C ILE A 76 21.71 -12.34 -18.69
N ARG A 77 22.91 -11.81 -18.42
CA ARG A 77 23.54 -11.92 -17.09
C ARG A 77 22.81 -11.03 -16.07
N ALA A 78 22.18 -11.64 -15.08
CA ALA A 78 21.51 -10.92 -13.99
C ALA A 78 22.49 -10.12 -13.11
N VAL A 79 22.07 -8.94 -12.66
CA VAL A 79 22.81 -8.14 -11.68
C VAL A 79 22.69 -8.72 -10.26
N GLY A 80 23.76 -8.55 -9.47
CA GLY A 80 23.79 -8.97 -8.08
C GLY A 80 22.86 -8.14 -7.17
N TRP A 81 22.42 -8.73 -6.07
CA TRP A 81 21.48 -8.14 -5.10
C TRP A 81 21.79 -6.70 -4.70
N LYS A 82 23.07 -6.36 -4.46
CA LYS A 82 23.48 -5.03 -4.01
C LYS A 82 23.15 -3.94 -5.05
N TYR A 83 23.37 -4.24 -6.32
CA TYR A 83 23.08 -3.32 -7.43
C TYR A 83 21.57 -3.23 -7.69
N PHE A 84 20.88 -4.38 -7.63
CA PHE A 84 19.42 -4.42 -7.71
C PHE A 84 18.77 -3.58 -6.62
N ASN A 85 19.18 -3.75 -5.36
CA ASN A 85 18.64 -3.00 -4.23
C ASN A 85 18.96 -1.49 -4.33
N GLY A 86 20.16 -1.15 -4.83
CA GLY A 86 20.52 0.24 -5.12
C GLY A 86 19.63 0.86 -6.20
N ALA A 87 19.39 0.15 -7.31
CA ALA A 87 18.47 0.57 -8.35
C ALA A 87 17.02 0.70 -7.84
N PHE A 88 16.57 -0.25 -7.02
CA PHE A 88 15.24 -0.26 -6.41
C PHE A 88 14.97 1.02 -5.60
N HIS A 89 15.93 1.43 -4.75
CA HIS A 89 15.81 2.65 -3.98
C HIS A 89 15.98 3.92 -4.82
N ARG A 90 16.87 3.93 -5.83
CA ARG A 90 17.04 5.07 -6.75
C ARG A 90 15.78 5.35 -7.56
N LEU A 91 15.02 4.31 -7.91
CA LEU A 91 13.74 4.42 -8.61
C LEU A 91 12.56 4.75 -7.68
N ASN A 92 12.83 4.98 -6.39
CA ASN A 92 11.82 5.29 -5.36
C ASN A 92 10.71 4.22 -5.27
N LEU A 93 11.08 2.96 -5.47
CA LEU A 93 10.17 1.81 -5.38
C LEU A 93 10.03 1.37 -3.92
N SER A 94 8.84 0.87 -3.58
CA SER A 94 8.57 0.24 -2.29
C SER A 94 7.63 -0.94 -2.49
N VAL A 95 7.84 -2.00 -1.72
CA VAL A 95 6.85 -3.09 -1.62
C VAL A 95 5.68 -2.55 -0.81
N PHE A 96 4.47 -2.68 -1.33
CA PHE A 96 3.28 -2.39 -0.56
C PHE A 96 3.03 -3.52 0.42
N ILE A 97 2.95 -3.16 1.69
CA ILE A 97 2.52 -4.05 2.74
C ILE A 97 1.23 -3.43 3.27
N PRO A 98 0.05 -4.04 3.03
CA PRO A 98 -1.18 -3.56 3.61
C PRO A 98 -1.01 -3.57 5.12
N LYS A 99 -1.24 -2.42 5.75
CA LYS A 99 -1.32 -2.35 7.20
C LYS A 99 -2.80 -2.37 7.60
N MET A 100 -3.23 -3.53 8.10
CA MET A 100 -4.51 -3.80 8.82
C MET A 100 -5.81 -3.50 8.06
N ASP A 101 -6.87 -4.23 8.45
CA ASP A 101 -8.27 -4.19 8.02
C ASP A 101 -8.50 -3.81 6.55
N GLN A 102 -8.26 -4.78 5.67
CA GLN A 102 -8.73 -4.69 4.29
C GLN A 102 -10.26 -4.77 4.29
N CYS A 103 -10.91 -3.91 3.51
CA CYS A 103 -12.36 -3.93 3.40
C CYS A 103 -12.83 -5.22 2.71
N ASP A 104 -13.72 -5.97 3.35
CA ASP A 104 -14.29 -7.21 2.81
C ASP A 104 -14.91 -7.05 1.42
N VAL A 105 -15.51 -5.88 1.12
CA VAL A 105 -16.08 -5.58 -0.20
C VAL A 105 -14.99 -5.38 -1.24
N CYS A 106 -13.90 -4.69 -0.89
CA CYS A 106 -12.76 -4.52 -1.79
C CYS A 106 -12.08 -5.88 -2.07
N VAL A 107 -11.79 -6.64 -1.01
CA VAL A 107 -11.15 -7.96 -1.10
C VAL A 107 -12.05 -8.93 -1.87
N GLY A 108 -13.35 -8.95 -1.57
CA GLY A 108 -14.33 -9.79 -2.24
C GLY A 108 -14.42 -9.49 -3.73
N PHE A 109 -14.34 -8.23 -4.13
CA PHE A 109 -14.29 -7.87 -5.55
C PHE A 109 -12.97 -8.32 -6.22
N THR A 110 -11.82 -8.10 -5.58
CA THR A 110 -10.51 -8.55 -6.11
C THR A 110 -10.46 -10.06 -6.36
N HIS A 111 -11.12 -10.85 -5.49
CA HIS A 111 -11.18 -12.30 -5.62
C HIS A 111 -12.36 -12.80 -6.48
N GLY A 112 -13.12 -11.91 -7.12
CA GLY A 112 -14.25 -12.26 -7.97
C GLY A 112 -15.49 -12.78 -7.22
N ASN A 113 -15.54 -12.62 -5.90
CA ASN A 113 -16.67 -13.01 -5.05
C ASN A 113 -17.82 -11.99 -5.08
N ILE A 114 -17.56 -10.79 -5.60
CA ILE A 114 -18.52 -9.68 -5.66
C ILE A 114 -18.63 -9.20 -7.10
N SER A 115 -19.85 -8.87 -7.55
CA SER A 115 -20.07 -8.34 -8.90
C SER A 115 -19.57 -6.91 -9.04
N GLN A 116 -19.20 -6.55 -10.28
CA GLN A 116 -18.82 -5.18 -10.67
C GLN A 116 -19.86 -4.14 -10.21
N THR A 117 -21.15 -4.44 -10.40
CA THR A 117 -22.26 -3.55 -10.02
C THR A 117 -22.31 -3.26 -8.52
N VAL A 118 -22.04 -4.25 -7.68
CA VAL A 118 -22.01 -4.09 -6.22
C VAL A 118 -20.79 -3.25 -5.81
N PHE A 119 -19.64 -3.49 -6.46
CA PHE A 119 -18.42 -2.75 -6.19
C PHE A 119 -18.51 -1.27 -6.61
N GLU A 120 -19.11 -0.98 -7.77
CA GLU A 120 -19.34 0.39 -8.25
C GLU A 120 -20.26 1.17 -7.31
N HIS A 121 -21.38 0.56 -6.90
CA HIS A 121 -22.29 1.18 -5.95
C HIS A 121 -21.64 1.39 -4.57
N TYR A 122 -20.83 0.45 -4.09
CA TYR A 122 -20.03 0.61 -2.89
C TYR A 122 -19.04 1.78 -3.01
N THR A 123 -18.36 1.88 -4.15
CA THR A 123 -17.38 2.94 -4.42
C THR A 123 -18.04 4.32 -4.48
N ALA A 124 -19.20 4.43 -5.14
CA ALA A 124 -19.98 5.66 -5.19
C ALA A 124 -20.41 6.13 -3.79
N LYS A 125 -20.92 5.21 -2.95
CA LYS A 125 -21.26 5.53 -1.56
C LYS A 125 -20.06 5.98 -0.74
N LYS A 126 -18.91 5.34 -0.94
CA LYS A 126 -17.66 5.70 -0.28
C LYS A 126 -17.21 7.11 -0.66
N SER A 127 -17.27 7.46 -1.95
CA SER A 127 -16.95 8.82 -2.44
C SER A 127 -17.89 9.85 -1.83
N ALA A 128 -19.20 9.61 -1.91
CA ALA A 128 -20.21 10.52 -1.35
C ALA A 128 -20.01 10.74 0.16
N ALA A 129 -19.69 9.69 0.93
CA ALA A 129 -19.40 9.82 2.35
C ALA A 129 -18.12 10.65 2.63
N GLN A 130 -17.10 10.53 1.78
CA GLN A 130 -15.87 11.32 1.90
C GLN A 130 -16.10 12.79 1.55
N GLU A 131 -16.90 13.07 0.52
CA GLU A 131 -17.31 14.42 0.12
C GLU A 131 -18.11 15.09 1.23
N MET A 132 -19.16 14.44 1.76
CA MET A 132 -19.93 14.97 2.90
C MET A 132 -19.05 15.27 4.11
N LYS A 133 -18.12 14.37 4.44
CA LYS A 133 -17.17 14.61 5.55
C LYS A 133 -16.23 15.79 5.29
N ALA A 134 -15.84 16.03 4.03
CA ALA A 134 -15.03 17.18 3.65
C ALA A 134 -15.84 18.47 3.77
N ASP A 135 -17.09 18.46 3.33
CA ASP A 135 -18.02 19.59 3.43
C ASP A 135 -18.34 19.94 4.89
N ASP A 136 -18.59 18.94 5.73
CA ASP A 136 -18.78 19.12 7.18
C ASP A 136 -17.58 19.81 7.82
N LYS A 137 -16.37 19.43 7.41
CA LYS A 137 -15.13 20.03 7.91
C LYS A 137 -14.95 21.48 7.45
N MET A 138 -15.36 21.79 6.22
CA MET A 138 -15.30 23.15 5.66
C MET A 138 -16.33 24.07 6.32
N THR A 139 -17.53 23.55 6.59
CA THR A 139 -18.68 24.31 7.13
C THR A 139 -18.57 24.55 8.64
N ALA A 140 -17.68 23.82 9.32
CA ALA A 140 -17.45 23.87 10.76
C ALA A 140 -16.81 25.20 11.24
N GLU A 141 -17.36 26.37 10.92
CA GLU A 141 -16.87 27.66 11.44
C GLU A 141 -17.22 27.84 12.91
N ASP A 142 -18.53 27.80 13.23
CA ASP A 142 -19.07 27.96 14.58
C ASP A 142 -19.52 26.63 15.22
N ILE A 143 -19.47 25.53 14.46
CA ILE A 143 -19.88 24.20 14.91
C ILE A 143 -18.65 23.29 14.98
N SER A 144 -18.50 22.54 16.07
CA SER A 144 -17.42 21.56 16.20
C SER A 144 -17.85 20.20 15.64
N VAL A 145 -17.09 19.67 14.68
CA VAL A 145 -17.32 18.33 14.10
C VAL A 145 -16.34 17.33 14.71
N TRP A 146 -16.89 16.32 15.37
CA TRP A 146 -16.12 15.29 16.06
C TRP A 146 -16.32 13.93 15.39
N THR A 147 -15.23 13.21 15.18
CA THR A 147 -15.27 11.79 14.88
C THR A 147 -14.96 11.01 16.13
N MET A 148 -15.76 9.98 16.41
CA MET A 148 -15.53 9.04 17.49
C MET A 148 -14.97 7.75 16.91
N ASP A 149 -13.94 7.21 17.54
CA ASP A 149 -13.44 5.87 17.26
C ASP A 149 -13.54 5.01 18.52
N LEU A 150 -13.97 3.77 18.35
CA LEU A 150 -14.00 2.77 19.41
C LEU A 150 -12.77 1.90 19.22
N GLU A 151 -11.75 2.17 20.03
CA GLU A 151 -10.54 1.37 20.06
C GLU A 151 -10.82 -0.07 20.55
N SER A 152 -9.77 -0.90 20.54
CA SER A 152 -9.86 -2.32 20.93
C SER A 152 -10.56 -2.51 22.28
N VAL A 153 -11.42 -3.54 22.36
CA VAL A 153 -12.12 -3.89 23.60
C VAL A 153 -11.11 -4.36 24.66
N LEU A 154 -11.10 -3.68 25.81
CA LEU A 154 -10.22 -4.00 26.93
C LEU A 154 -11.00 -4.76 28.00
N MET A 155 -10.45 -5.88 28.46
CA MET A 155 -11.05 -6.64 29.57
C MET A 155 -10.56 -6.09 30.91
N CYS A 156 -11.48 -5.72 31.80
CA CYS A 156 -11.19 -5.26 33.16
C CYS A 156 -11.81 -6.18 34.24
N PRO A 157 -11.07 -6.62 35.27
CA PRO A 157 -9.66 -6.31 35.56
C PRO A 157 -8.68 -7.13 34.68
N LYS A 158 -7.56 -6.50 34.30
CA LYS A 158 -6.48 -7.15 33.55
C LYS A 158 -5.58 -7.91 34.53
N THR A 159 -5.65 -9.24 34.54
CA THR A 159 -4.76 -10.10 35.33
C THR A 159 -4.43 -11.40 34.60
N LYS A 160 -3.28 -11.98 34.93
CA LYS A 160 -2.78 -13.25 34.37
C LYS A 160 -3.21 -14.48 35.19
N SER A 161 -3.98 -14.30 36.26
CA SER A 161 -4.43 -15.39 37.13
C SER A 161 -5.51 -16.24 36.45
N SER A 162 -5.38 -17.57 36.54
CA SER A 162 -6.38 -18.52 36.03
C SER A 162 -7.73 -18.42 36.75
N ALA A 163 -7.76 -17.90 37.97
CA ALA A 163 -8.99 -17.68 38.74
C ALA A 163 -9.96 -16.70 38.06
N MET A 164 -9.48 -15.84 37.15
CA MET A 164 -10.33 -14.94 36.35
C MET A 164 -11.13 -15.64 35.25
N TYR A 165 -10.82 -16.90 34.92
CA TYR A 165 -11.61 -17.64 33.93
C TYR A 165 -13.06 -17.81 34.38
N TYR A 166 -13.29 -17.98 35.69
CA TYR A 166 -14.62 -18.18 36.29
C TYR A 166 -15.25 -16.88 36.82
N ARG A 167 -14.66 -15.72 36.50
CA ARG A 167 -15.16 -14.42 36.97
C ARG A 167 -15.62 -13.59 35.79
N THR A 168 -16.70 -12.84 36.00
CA THR A 168 -17.22 -11.89 35.02
C THR A 168 -16.19 -10.79 34.79
N LYS A 169 -15.79 -10.63 33.53
CA LYS A 169 -14.90 -9.55 33.08
C LYS A 169 -15.76 -8.44 32.51
N LEU A 170 -15.46 -7.19 32.86
CA LEU A 170 -16.09 -6.02 32.27
C LEU A 170 -15.42 -5.72 30.93
N LEU A 171 -16.24 -5.56 29.89
CA LEU A 171 -15.82 -5.03 28.59
C LEU A 171 -15.71 -3.52 28.73
N VAL A 172 -14.50 -3.00 28.66
CA VAL A 172 -14.21 -1.57 28.66
C VAL A 172 -13.86 -1.17 27.25
N HIS A 173 -14.67 -0.31 26.66
CA HIS A 173 -14.38 0.30 25.38
C HIS A 173 -13.51 1.53 25.60
N ASN A 174 -12.39 1.64 24.89
CA ASN A 174 -11.64 2.88 24.85
C ASN A 174 -12.27 3.77 23.78
N MET A 175 -13.02 4.77 24.22
CA MET A 175 -13.75 5.67 23.34
C MET A 175 -12.94 6.95 23.16
N MET A 176 -12.51 7.21 21.93
CA MET A 176 -11.73 8.39 21.59
C MET A 176 -12.56 9.34 20.75
N TYR A 177 -12.43 10.62 21.04
CA TYR A 177 -12.99 11.69 20.24
C TYR A 177 -11.87 12.41 19.50
N PHE A 178 -12.13 12.83 18.28
CA PHE A 178 -11.17 13.57 17.47
C PHE A 178 -11.88 14.69 16.74
N ASN A 179 -11.44 15.93 16.95
CA ASN A 179 -12.00 17.09 16.28
C ASN A 179 -11.44 17.18 14.85
N LEU A 180 -12.32 17.12 13.84
CA LEU A 180 -11.89 17.11 12.45
C LEU A 180 -11.26 18.44 11.98
N LYS A 181 -11.59 19.56 12.64
CA LYS A 181 -11.10 20.89 12.29
C LYS A 181 -9.82 21.23 13.05
N THR A 182 -9.86 21.19 14.39
CA THR A 182 -8.71 21.59 15.24
C THR A 182 -7.62 20.50 15.27
N LYS A 183 -7.96 19.25 14.92
CA LYS A 183 -7.10 18.07 15.02
C LYS A 183 -6.67 17.73 16.45
N GLU A 184 -7.44 18.20 17.43
CA GLU A 184 -7.30 17.84 18.84
C GLU A 184 -8.07 16.55 19.12
N GLY A 185 -7.58 15.75 20.07
CA GLY A 185 -8.19 14.50 20.52
C GLY A 185 -8.19 14.41 22.03
#